data_AF-A0A150TJT9-F1
#
_entry.id   AF-A0A150TJT9-F1
#
_cell.length_a   1.000
_cell.length_b   1.000
_cell.length_c   1.000
_cell.angle_alpha   90.00
_cell.angle_beta   90.00
_cell.angle_gamma   90.00
#
_symmetry.space_group_name_H-M   'P 1'
#
loop_
_entity.id
_entity.type
_entity.pdbx_description
1 polymer ?
#
loop_
_entity_poly.entity_id
_entity_poly.type
_entity_poly.pdbx_seq_one_letter_code
_entity_poly.pdbx_strand_id
1 'polypeptide(L)'
;MMALFLNPRFMLQSVLQAGGQLVAVVRWLFGARAPTAPLVVLAPPCGPGWKVLRGGTTPRDSHSWNLIAQRYAYDLVKVGDQGERHEHEEDGRSLLAYRAFGQPVLAPADGLVVAARDGCRDHPRPGTGSIDWRAPDLRGNHVVLRHEDGLYSTVAHLRRGSVRVQPGDRVKQGAILAECGNSGHSTEPHIHFQLQDRPNFFLAVGVPVVFTAGSVSWRGERERATAADPTPAESDEPAERMAHAGVVLGLRDLLGSLVMFVAVTAGTLAVVVLEIALALELASALRDAVRQ
;
A
#
# COMPACT_ATOMS: atom_id res chain seq x y z
N MET A 1 -9.91 -21.12 4.59
CA MET A 1 -8.42 -21.07 4.56
C MET A 1 -7.81 -21.79 3.37
N MET A 2 -8.26 -23.00 2.99
CA MET A 2 -7.67 -23.79 1.89
C MET A 2 -7.64 -23.10 0.51
N ALA A 3 -8.67 -22.30 0.17
CA ALA A 3 -8.74 -21.61 -1.13
C ALA A 3 -7.74 -20.45 -1.30
N LEU A 4 -7.19 -19.89 -0.21
CA LEU A 4 -6.22 -18.78 -0.29
C LEU A 4 -4.89 -19.24 -0.88
N PHE A 5 -4.52 -20.50 -0.62
CA PHE A 5 -3.26 -21.08 -1.05
C PHE A 5 -3.32 -21.66 -2.48
N LEU A 6 -4.50 -21.81 -3.08
CA LEU A 6 -4.62 -22.30 -4.46
C LEU A 6 -4.51 -21.19 -5.50
N ASN A 7 -4.23 -19.94 -5.10
CA ASN A 7 -4.05 -18.86 -6.05
C ASN A 7 -2.57 -18.54 -6.28
N PRO A 8 -1.98 -18.98 -7.41
CA PRO A 8 -0.57 -18.73 -7.71
C PRO A 8 -0.24 -17.23 -7.81
N ARG A 9 -1.21 -16.39 -8.20
CA ARG A 9 -1.02 -14.94 -8.24
C ARG A 9 -0.90 -14.36 -6.84
N PHE A 10 -1.73 -14.82 -5.90
CA PHE A 10 -1.66 -14.36 -4.52
C PHE A 10 -0.33 -14.76 -3.89
N MET A 11 0.06 -16.02 -4.06
CA MET A 11 1.36 -16.54 -3.58
C MET A 11 2.54 -15.77 -4.14
N LEU A 12 2.57 -15.56 -5.46
CA LEU A 12 3.64 -14.79 -6.10
C LEU A 12 3.74 -13.39 -5.50
N GLN A 13 2.61 -12.71 -5.29
CA GLN A 13 2.60 -11.39 -4.69
C GLN A 13 3.07 -11.40 -3.23
N SER A 14 2.69 -12.43 -2.45
CA SER A 14 3.20 -12.62 -1.09
C SER A 14 4.72 -12.83 -1.07
N VAL A 15 5.26 -13.64 -2.00
CA VAL A 15 6.70 -13.86 -2.15
C VAL A 15 7.41 -12.56 -2.56
N LEU A 16 6.86 -11.81 -3.53
CA LEU A 16 7.40 -10.52 -3.95
C LEU A 16 7.40 -9.49 -2.80
N GLN A 17 6.34 -9.47 -1.99
CA GLN A 17 6.27 -8.57 -0.83
C GLN A 17 7.27 -8.97 0.25
N ALA A 18 7.36 -10.25 0.60
CA ALA A 18 8.30 -10.71 1.63
C ALA A 18 9.77 -10.55 1.17
N GLY A 19 10.09 -10.93 -0.07
CA GLY A 19 11.42 -10.77 -0.64
C GLY A 19 11.79 -9.29 -0.84
N GLY A 20 10.84 -8.49 -1.31
CA GLY A 20 11.03 -7.05 -1.47
C GLY A 20 11.27 -6.34 -0.15
N GLN A 21 10.53 -6.71 0.89
CA GLN A 21 10.75 -6.26 2.26
C GLN A 21 12.17 -6.60 2.76
N LEU A 22 12.64 -7.83 2.55
CA LEU A 22 14.01 -8.22 2.92
C LEU A 22 15.05 -7.33 2.24
N VAL A 23 14.90 -7.10 0.94
CA VAL A 23 15.77 -6.18 0.19
C VAL A 23 15.66 -4.76 0.74
N ALA A 24 14.46 -4.26 1.01
CA ALA A 24 14.23 -2.92 1.54
C ALA A 24 14.87 -2.72 2.92
N VAL A 25 14.78 -3.71 3.82
CA VAL A 25 15.45 -3.69 5.13
C VAL A 25 16.96 -3.64 4.98
N VAL A 26 17.55 -4.50 4.13
CA VAL A 26 19.00 -4.49 3.86
C VAL A 26 19.41 -3.12 3.34
N ARG A 27 18.71 -2.58 2.33
CA ARG A 27 19.00 -1.25 1.79
C ARG A 27 18.89 -0.16 2.86
N TRP A 28 17.87 -0.20 3.71
CA TRP A 28 17.67 0.76 4.78
C TRP A 28 18.79 0.72 5.82
N LEU A 29 19.25 -0.48 6.19
CA LEU A 29 20.41 -0.70 7.08
C LEU A 29 21.69 -0.12 6.50
N PHE A 30 21.91 -0.28 5.18
CA PHE A 30 23.12 0.16 4.48
C PHE A 30 23.00 1.52 3.78
N GLY A 31 22.17 2.43 4.33
CA GLY A 31 22.24 3.85 3.99
C GLY A 31 21.19 4.38 3.02
N ALA A 32 20.26 3.55 2.54
CA ALA A 32 19.03 4.05 1.87
C ALA A 32 18.02 4.55 2.91
N ARG A 33 18.46 5.42 3.83
CA ARG A 33 17.57 6.06 4.80
C ARG A 33 16.81 7.15 4.07
N ALA A 34 15.49 7.14 4.23
CA ALA A 34 14.71 8.28 3.80
C ALA A 34 15.15 9.53 4.60
N PRO A 35 15.17 10.73 3.98
CA PRO A 35 15.57 11.94 4.67
C PRO A 35 14.74 12.12 5.94
N THR A 36 15.40 12.28 7.08
CA THR A 36 14.72 12.54 8.37
C THR A 36 14.27 13.99 8.49
N ALA A 37 14.85 14.90 7.70
CA ALA A 37 14.43 16.29 7.55
C ALA A 37 15.13 16.98 6.35
N PRO A 38 14.53 18.03 5.76
CA PRO A 38 13.12 18.42 5.94
C PRO A 38 12.19 17.37 5.31
N LEU A 39 11.00 17.21 5.87
CA LEU A 39 9.99 16.30 5.32
C LEU A 39 9.52 16.79 3.95
N VAL A 40 9.22 15.86 3.05
CA VAL A 40 8.61 16.19 1.76
C VAL A 40 7.16 16.62 2.01
N VAL A 41 6.77 17.77 1.47
CA VAL A 41 5.41 18.32 1.58
C VAL A 41 4.74 18.24 0.22
N LEU A 42 3.64 17.50 0.11
CA LEU A 42 2.86 17.35 -1.14
C LEU A 42 1.41 17.78 -0.95
N ALA A 43 0.69 18.01 -2.06
CA ALA A 43 -0.77 18.09 -2.00
C ALA A 43 -1.33 16.67 -1.77
N PRO A 44 -2.46 16.52 -1.06
CA PRO A 44 -3.12 15.23 -0.96
C PRO A 44 -3.64 14.80 -2.34
N PRO A 45 -3.67 13.50 -2.66
CA PRO A 45 -4.18 12.99 -3.93
C PRO A 45 -5.72 13.03 -4.01
N CYS A 46 -6.37 13.99 -3.36
CA CYS A 46 -7.80 14.13 -3.25
C CYS A 46 -8.23 15.58 -3.02
N GLY A 47 -9.51 15.86 -3.24
CA GLY A 47 -10.11 17.17 -2.95
C GLY A 47 -10.53 17.34 -1.49
N PRO A 48 -11.39 18.34 -1.18
CA PRO A 48 -11.91 18.56 0.17
C PRO A 48 -12.78 17.40 0.71
N GLY A 49 -12.90 17.33 2.04
CA GLY A 49 -13.74 16.36 2.75
C GLY A 49 -13.12 14.97 2.93
N TRP A 50 -11.80 14.86 2.75
CA TRP A 50 -11.06 13.62 3.00
C TRP A 50 -10.33 13.68 4.34
N LYS A 51 -10.20 12.49 4.96
CA LYS A 51 -9.51 12.28 6.23
C LYS A 51 -8.45 11.19 6.11
N VAL A 52 -7.37 11.34 6.87
CA VAL A 52 -6.41 10.25 7.11
C VAL A 52 -7.06 9.24 8.04
N LEU A 53 -7.30 8.03 7.53
CA LEU A 53 -7.78 6.91 8.34
C LEU A 53 -6.63 6.26 9.10
N ARG A 54 -5.52 6.01 8.38
CA ARG A 54 -4.27 5.43 8.87
C ARG A 54 -3.10 6.00 8.05
N GLY A 55 -1.91 6.03 8.62
CA GLY A 55 -0.70 6.56 7.97
C GLY A 55 -0.13 7.75 8.72
N GLY A 56 1.12 8.09 8.45
CA GLY A 56 1.83 9.14 9.19
C GLY A 56 3.33 8.90 9.21
N THR A 57 4.05 9.83 9.84
CA THR A 57 5.51 9.76 10.00
C THR A 57 5.95 9.03 11.27
N THR A 58 5.00 8.57 12.10
CA THR A 58 5.27 7.90 13.38
C THR A 58 4.78 6.45 13.41
N PRO A 59 5.36 5.57 14.27
CA PRO A 59 4.89 4.20 14.44
C PRO A 59 3.44 4.08 14.90
N ARG A 60 2.94 5.10 15.61
CA ARG A 60 1.60 5.11 16.18
C ARG A 60 0.54 5.23 15.10
N ASP A 61 0.80 6.03 14.07
CA ASP A 61 -0.19 6.40 13.07
C ASP A 61 -0.12 5.47 11.84
N SER A 62 1.07 4.94 11.57
CA SER A 62 1.30 4.03 10.46
C SER A 62 0.65 2.67 10.67
N HIS A 63 -0.05 2.18 9.64
CA HIS A 63 -0.61 0.84 9.60
C HIS A 63 0.37 -0.22 9.08
N SER A 64 1.53 0.22 8.59
CA SER A 64 2.53 -0.58 7.90
C SER A 64 3.94 -0.29 8.40
N TRP A 65 4.10 0.14 9.67
CA TRP A 65 5.40 0.62 10.18
C TRP A 65 6.56 -0.36 9.98
N ASN A 66 6.26 -1.65 10.13
CA ASN A 66 7.26 -2.72 9.99
C ASN A 66 7.49 -3.14 8.53
N LEU A 67 6.73 -2.61 7.57
CA LEU A 67 6.97 -2.79 6.13
C LEU A 67 7.73 -1.56 5.60
N ILE A 68 9.04 -1.70 5.35
CA ILE A 68 9.91 -0.56 5.00
C ILE A 68 9.40 0.19 3.77
N ALA A 69 8.90 -0.53 2.77
CA ALA A 69 8.36 0.06 1.55
C ALA A 69 7.08 0.89 1.78
N GLN A 70 6.30 0.56 2.80
CA GLN A 70 4.97 1.13 3.08
C GLN A 70 4.93 1.89 4.42
N ARG A 71 6.08 2.08 5.09
CA ARG A 71 6.18 2.60 6.46
C ARG A 71 5.47 3.93 6.67
N TYR A 72 5.48 4.77 5.63
CA TYR A 72 4.88 6.10 5.64
C TYR A 72 3.67 6.23 4.72
N ALA A 73 3.04 5.10 4.38
CA ALA A 73 1.85 5.10 3.53
C ALA A 73 0.63 5.65 4.27
N TYR A 74 -0.24 6.32 3.53
CA TYR A 74 -1.50 6.92 3.96
C TYR A 74 -2.67 6.21 3.32
N ASP A 75 -3.68 5.88 4.12
CA ASP A 75 -5.00 5.48 3.68
C ASP A 75 -5.96 6.64 3.91
N LEU A 76 -6.39 7.28 2.83
CA LEU A 76 -7.30 8.43 2.85
C LEU A 76 -8.72 7.97 2.57
N VAL A 77 -9.67 8.41 3.38
CA VAL A 77 -11.10 8.13 3.21
C VAL A 77 -11.90 9.41 3.10
N LYS A 78 -12.96 9.40 2.29
CA LYS A 78 -13.93 10.50 2.29
C LYS A 78 -14.96 10.26 3.39
N VAL A 79 -15.30 11.31 4.12
CA VAL A 79 -16.32 11.28 5.18
C VAL A 79 -17.36 12.36 4.95
N GLY A 80 -18.56 12.17 5.49
CA GLY A 80 -19.55 13.25 5.59
C GLY A 80 -19.39 14.05 6.88
N ASP A 81 -20.38 14.91 7.13
CA ASP A 81 -20.33 15.92 8.19
C ASP A 81 -20.26 15.30 9.60
N GLN A 82 -20.83 14.11 9.79
CA GLN A 82 -20.79 13.37 11.05
C GLN A 82 -19.60 12.39 11.12
N GLY A 83 -18.70 12.41 10.14
CA GLY A 83 -17.54 11.52 10.09
C GLY A 83 -17.84 10.12 9.53
N GLU A 84 -19.05 9.90 9.00
CA GLU A 84 -19.49 8.66 8.39
C GLU A 84 -18.84 8.45 7.01
N ARG A 85 -18.39 7.21 6.73
CA ARG A 85 -17.71 6.85 5.48
C ARG A 85 -18.64 6.30 4.41
N HIS A 86 -19.79 5.82 4.84
CA HIS A 86 -20.83 5.26 4.00
C HIS A 86 -22.19 5.73 4.49
N GLU A 87 -23.16 5.74 3.59
CA GLU A 87 -24.55 6.01 3.92
C GLU A 87 -25.11 4.89 4.82
N HIS A 88 -25.80 5.27 5.89
CA HIS A 88 -26.28 4.36 6.94
C HIS A 88 -27.26 3.29 6.43
N GLU A 89 -27.97 3.56 5.32
CA GLU A 89 -28.99 2.66 4.79
C GLU A 89 -28.42 1.37 4.16
N GLU A 90 -27.13 1.32 3.82
CA GLU A 90 -26.51 0.18 3.12
C GLU A 90 -25.47 -0.60 3.97
N ASP A 91 -25.35 -0.31 5.27
CA ASP A 91 -24.43 -0.98 6.23
C ASP A 91 -22.96 -1.08 5.74
N GLY A 92 -22.54 -0.23 4.79
CA GLY A 92 -21.20 -0.30 4.19
C GLY A 92 -20.93 -1.61 3.43
N ARG A 93 -21.94 -2.30 2.92
CA ARG A 93 -21.77 -3.58 2.18
C ARG A 93 -21.74 -3.43 0.67
N SER A 94 -22.01 -2.24 0.18
CA SER A 94 -22.06 -1.87 -1.24
C SER A 94 -21.02 -0.81 -1.51
N LEU A 95 -20.34 -0.89 -2.65
CA LEU A 95 -19.34 0.10 -3.06
C LEU A 95 -19.96 1.49 -3.24
N LEU A 96 -21.20 1.55 -3.73
CA LEU A 96 -21.87 2.81 -4.04
C LEU A 96 -22.26 3.60 -2.79
N ALA A 97 -22.49 2.93 -1.66
CA ALA A 97 -22.73 3.61 -0.38
C ALA A 97 -21.51 4.36 0.16
N TYR A 98 -20.30 3.98 -0.24
CA TYR A 98 -19.10 4.64 0.26
C TYR A 98 -18.91 5.98 -0.42
N ARG A 99 -18.81 7.03 0.40
CA ARG A 99 -18.60 8.40 -0.08
C ARG A 99 -17.32 8.55 -0.90
N ALA A 100 -16.30 7.72 -0.62
CA ALA A 100 -15.03 7.74 -1.33
C ALA A 100 -15.10 7.13 -2.74
N PHE A 101 -15.97 6.14 -2.96
CA PHE A 101 -16.01 5.41 -4.23
C PHE A 101 -16.45 6.32 -5.39
N GLY A 102 -15.72 6.28 -6.51
CA GLY A 102 -15.98 7.12 -7.68
C GLY A 102 -15.53 8.59 -7.54
N GLN A 103 -14.97 8.98 -6.39
CA GLN A 103 -14.47 10.34 -6.21
C GLN A 103 -13.17 10.58 -6.99
N PRO A 104 -12.91 11.79 -7.51
CA PRO A 104 -11.69 12.10 -8.23
C PRO A 104 -10.43 11.91 -7.39
N VAL A 105 -9.43 11.27 -7.99
CA VAL A 105 -8.08 11.08 -7.44
C VAL A 105 -7.12 11.98 -8.21
N LEU A 106 -6.38 12.80 -7.48
CA LEU A 106 -5.58 13.89 -8.03
C LEU A 106 -4.09 13.60 -7.97
N ALA A 107 -3.33 14.22 -8.87
CA ALA A 107 -1.88 14.22 -8.82
C ALA A 107 -1.39 15.03 -7.59
N PRO A 108 -0.60 14.44 -6.68
CA PRO A 108 -0.12 15.11 -5.45
C PRO A 108 0.92 16.20 -5.72
N ALA A 109 1.57 16.16 -6.88
CA ALA A 109 2.55 17.12 -7.37
C ALA A 109 2.69 16.97 -8.89
N ASP A 110 3.47 17.87 -9.50
CA ASP A 110 3.94 17.70 -10.87
C ASP A 110 4.74 16.39 -11.00
N GLY A 111 4.58 15.68 -12.12
CA GLY A 111 5.30 14.43 -12.31
C GLY A 111 5.16 13.79 -13.67
N LEU A 112 6.02 12.81 -13.93
CA LEU A 112 5.97 11.91 -15.07
C LEU A 112 5.30 10.60 -14.63
N VAL A 113 4.25 10.17 -15.33
CA VAL A 113 3.66 8.85 -15.13
C VAL A 113 4.65 7.80 -15.61
N VAL A 114 5.14 6.96 -14.69
CA VAL A 114 6.09 5.88 -14.99
C VAL A 114 5.45 4.50 -14.97
N ALA A 115 4.30 4.37 -14.31
CA ALA A 115 3.45 3.19 -14.40
C ALA A 115 1.98 3.61 -14.22
N ALA A 116 1.10 2.98 -14.99
CA ALA A 116 -0.34 3.07 -14.80
C ALA A 116 -0.94 1.68 -15.07
N ARG A 117 -1.85 1.25 -14.20
CA ARG A 117 -2.55 -0.03 -14.34
C ARG A 117 -4.04 0.17 -14.15
N ASP A 118 -4.81 -0.36 -15.08
CA ASP A 118 -6.27 -0.44 -14.99
C ASP A 118 -6.76 -1.88 -15.28
N GLY A 119 -8.07 -2.09 -15.20
CA GLY A 119 -8.75 -3.34 -15.54
C GLY A 119 -8.91 -4.31 -14.37
N CYS A 120 -8.23 -4.10 -13.23
CA CYS A 120 -8.49 -4.85 -12.01
C CYS A 120 -9.88 -4.50 -11.50
N ARG A 121 -10.71 -5.51 -11.20
CA ARG A 121 -12.03 -5.27 -10.61
C ARG A 121 -11.91 -4.70 -9.20
N ASP A 122 -12.93 -3.93 -8.82
CA ASP A 122 -13.18 -3.53 -7.44
C ASP A 122 -13.76 -4.70 -6.66
N HIS A 123 -13.28 -4.93 -5.43
CA HIS A 123 -13.78 -5.97 -4.55
C HIS A 123 -15.21 -5.63 -4.11
N PRO A 124 -16.24 -6.45 -4.41
CA PRO A 124 -17.64 -6.05 -4.23
C PRO A 124 -18.14 -6.16 -2.79
N ARG A 125 -17.30 -6.56 -1.83
CA ARG A 125 -17.69 -6.76 -0.42
C ARG A 125 -16.89 -5.87 0.53
N PRO A 126 -17.00 -4.53 0.39
CA PRO A 126 -16.33 -3.61 1.30
C PRO A 126 -16.86 -3.78 2.74
N GLY A 127 -16.10 -3.29 3.73
CA GLY A 127 -16.52 -3.27 5.14
C GLY A 127 -16.49 -4.63 5.86
N THR A 128 -16.29 -5.73 5.12
CA THR A 128 -16.22 -7.09 5.68
C THR A 128 -14.85 -7.47 6.27
N GLY A 129 -13.85 -6.60 6.11
CA GLY A 129 -12.45 -6.91 6.44
C GLY A 129 -11.79 -7.90 5.47
N SER A 130 -12.49 -8.34 4.42
CA SER A 130 -11.93 -9.23 3.40
C SER A 130 -11.27 -8.45 2.26
N ILE A 131 -10.23 -9.05 1.68
CA ILE A 131 -9.54 -8.55 0.48
C ILE A 131 -9.88 -9.42 -0.74
N ASP A 132 -9.76 -8.87 -1.95
CA ASP A 132 -9.82 -9.68 -3.18
C ASP A 132 -8.51 -10.41 -3.41
N TRP A 133 -8.38 -11.59 -2.81
CA TRP A 133 -7.24 -12.49 -3.00
C TRP A 133 -7.07 -12.96 -4.46
N ARG A 134 -8.03 -12.70 -5.35
CA ARG A 134 -7.92 -12.97 -6.80
C ARG A 134 -7.31 -11.81 -7.58
N ALA A 135 -7.07 -10.67 -6.92
CA ALA A 135 -6.48 -9.53 -7.57
C ALA A 135 -5.08 -9.89 -8.13
N PRO A 136 -4.79 -9.49 -9.38
CA PRO A 136 -3.49 -9.73 -10.00
C PRO A 136 -2.42 -8.71 -9.57
N ASP A 137 -2.80 -7.72 -8.77
CA ASP A 137 -1.91 -6.77 -8.07
C ASP A 137 -2.51 -6.46 -6.70
N LEU A 138 -1.70 -6.44 -5.66
CA LEU A 138 -2.12 -6.05 -4.32
C LEU A 138 -2.50 -4.57 -4.31
N ARG A 139 -1.89 -3.75 -5.17
CA ARG A 139 -2.22 -2.33 -5.33
C ARG A 139 -3.53 -2.13 -6.08
N GLY A 140 -4.04 -3.16 -6.76
CA GLY A 140 -5.14 -3.02 -7.71
C GLY A 140 -4.77 -2.14 -8.91
N ASN A 141 -5.73 -1.35 -9.37
CA ASN A 141 -5.48 -0.27 -10.32
C ASN A 141 -4.70 0.84 -9.61
N HIS A 142 -3.68 1.37 -10.25
CA HIS A 142 -2.76 2.31 -9.61
C HIS A 142 -2.04 3.18 -10.64
N VAL A 143 -1.49 4.30 -10.15
CA VAL A 143 -0.60 5.19 -10.89
C VAL A 143 0.66 5.42 -10.06
N VAL A 144 1.82 5.34 -10.72
CA VAL A 144 3.12 5.72 -10.14
C VAL A 144 3.65 6.93 -10.90
N LEU A 145 3.91 8.01 -10.17
CA LEU A 145 4.51 9.23 -10.70
C LEU A 145 5.96 9.32 -10.26
N ARG A 146 6.84 9.83 -11.13
CA ARG A 146 8.19 10.28 -10.79
C ARG A 146 8.19 11.80 -10.72
N HIS A 147 8.70 12.35 -9.62
CA HIS A 147 8.83 13.78 -9.38
C HIS A 147 10.23 14.30 -9.75
N GLU A 148 10.41 15.62 -9.75
CA GLU A 148 11.67 16.26 -10.16
C GLU A 148 12.83 15.96 -9.20
N ASP A 149 12.54 15.75 -7.92
CA ASP A 149 13.49 15.35 -6.88
C ASP A 149 13.95 13.87 -7.00
N GLY A 150 13.42 13.13 -7.98
CA GLY A 150 13.71 11.72 -8.20
C GLY A 150 12.93 10.78 -7.28
N LEU A 151 12.02 11.29 -6.45
CA LEU A 151 11.09 10.49 -5.66
C LEU A 151 9.90 10.06 -6.51
N TYR A 152 9.18 9.06 -6.01
CA TYR A 152 8.04 8.48 -6.70
C TYR A 152 6.83 8.43 -5.77
N SER A 153 5.67 8.87 -6.25
CA SER A 153 4.41 8.63 -5.53
C SER A 153 3.67 7.45 -6.14
N THR A 154 3.20 6.51 -5.31
CA THR A 154 2.23 5.49 -5.72
C THR A 154 0.86 5.86 -5.19
N VAL A 155 -0.14 5.88 -6.07
CA VAL A 155 -1.56 6.04 -5.75
C VAL A 155 -2.29 4.78 -6.19
N ALA A 156 -2.95 4.09 -5.26
CA ALA A 156 -3.47 2.73 -5.45
C ALA A 156 -4.96 2.58 -5.07
N HIS A 157 -5.48 1.38 -5.29
CA HIS A 157 -6.89 1.01 -5.09
C HIS A 157 -7.87 1.80 -5.96
N LEU A 158 -7.46 2.19 -7.17
CA LEU A 158 -8.26 3.00 -8.08
C LEU A 158 -9.43 2.20 -8.66
N ARG A 159 -10.51 2.88 -9.04
CA ARG A 159 -11.73 2.27 -9.59
C ARG A 159 -11.44 1.67 -10.97
N ARG A 160 -11.99 0.49 -11.24
CA ARG A 160 -11.87 -0.15 -12.55
C ARG A 160 -12.38 0.75 -13.68
N GLY A 161 -11.58 0.93 -14.71
CA GLY A 161 -11.92 1.68 -15.92
C GLY A 161 -11.88 3.19 -15.72
N SER A 162 -11.27 3.68 -14.64
CA SER A 162 -11.23 5.11 -14.32
C SER A 162 -9.87 5.76 -14.56
N VAL A 163 -8.80 4.99 -14.80
CA VAL A 163 -7.45 5.53 -14.95
C VAL A 163 -7.36 6.32 -16.26
N ARG A 164 -6.99 7.60 -16.17
CA ARG A 164 -7.04 8.57 -17.28
C ARG A 164 -5.66 8.91 -17.87
N VAL A 165 -4.62 8.28 -17.34
CA VAL A 165 -3.23 8.56 -17.69
C VAL A 165 -2.49 7.27 -18.05
N GLN A 166 -1.42 7.40 -18.80
CA GLN A 166 -0.58 6.29 -19.23
C GLN A 166 0.92 6.60 -19.03
N PRO A 167 1.79 5.57 -18.98
CA PRO A 167 3.23 5.79 -18.88
C PRO A 167 3.75 6.72 -19.99
N GLY A 168 4.53 7.71 -19.60
CA GLY A 168 5.04 8.77 -20.49
C GLY A 168 4.33 10.12 -20.34
N ASP A 169 3.11 10.14 -19.79
CA ASP A 169 2.37 11.39 -19.60
C ASP A 169 3.02 12.28 -18.54
N ARG A 170 3.06 13.59 -18.80
CA ARG A 170 3.39 14.60 -17.79
C ARG A 170 2.10 15.17 -17.21
N VAL A 171 1.98 15.14 -15.89
CA VAL A 171 0.84 15.68 -15.17
C VAL A 171 1.27 16.85 -14.30
N LYS A 172 0.35 17.80 -14.11
CA LYS A 172 0.48 18.87 -13.13
C LYS A 172 -0.19 18.49 -11.82
N GLN A 173 0.28 19.03 -10.70
CA GLN A 173 -0.41 18.91 -9.42
C GLN A 173 -1.91 19.22 -9.59
N GLY A 174 -2.78 18.39 -8.99
CA GLY A 174 -4.23 18.55 -9.08
C GLY A 174 -4.86 17.97 -10.36
N ALA A 175 -4.09 17.49 -11.33
CA ALA A 175 -4.63 16.79 -12.48
C ALA A 175 -5.35 15.51 -12.04
N ILE A 176 -6.49 15.19 -12.67
CA ILE A 176 -7.23 13.96 -12.37
C ILE A 176 -6.48 12.77 -12.95
N LEU A 177 -6.05 11.86 -12.08
CA LEU A 177 -5.39 10.61 -12.45
C LEU A 177 -6.40 9.50 -12.72
N ALA A 178 -7.40 9.39 -11.84
CA ALA A 178 -8.40 8.34 -11.84
C ALA A 178 -9.55 8.68 -10.88
N GLU A 179 -10.34 7.68 -10.53
CA GLU A 179 -11.31 7.74 -9.44
C GLU A 179 -10.98 6.72 -8.34
N CYS A 180 -11.37 7.03 -7.10
CA CYS A 180 -11.14 6.14 -5.96
C CYS A 180 -12.04 4.91 -6.09
N GLY A 181 -11.44 3.74 -5.88
CA GLY A 181 -12.10 2.46 -6.02
C GLY A 181 -11.92 1.58 -4.81
N ASN A 182 -11.97 0.27 -5.04
CA ASN A 182 -11.74 -0.78 -4.06
C ASN A 182 -11.01 -1.97 -4.69
N SER A 183 -10.17 -1.72 -5.69
CA SER A 183 -9.42 -2.76 -6.40
C SER A 183 -8.18 -3.20 -5.63
N GLY A 184 -7.72 -4.44 -5.85
CA GLY A 184 -6.55 -4.97 -5.15
C GLY A 184 -6.85 -5.45 -3.72
N HIS A 185 -5.85 -5.38 -2.85
CA HIS A 185 -5.93 -5.79 -1.45
C HIS A 185 -6.51 -4.69 -0.56
N SER A 186 -7.66 -4.14 -0.98
CA SER A 186 -8.41 -3.14 -0.23
C SER A 186 -9.57 -3.79 0.54
N THR A 187 -9.85 -3.29 1.75
CA THR A 187 -10.97 -3.76 2.59
C THR A 187 -12.20 -2.87 2.51
N GLU A 188 -12.04 -1.62 2.06
CA GLU A 188 -13.12 -0.65 1.80
C GLU A 188 -12.61 0.47 0.87
N PRO A 189 -13.48 1.21 0.17
CA PRO A 189 -13.06 2.32 -0.69
C PRO A 189 -12.22 3.38 0.04
N HIS A 190 -10.97 3.53 -0.38
CA HIS A 190 -10.01 4.50 0.12
C HIS A 190 -8.93 4.77 -0.95
N ILE A 191 -8.16 5.84 -0.77
CA ILE A 191 -6.95 6.09 -1.56
C ILE A 191 -5.75 5.66 -0.72
N HIS A 192 -5.03 4.65 -1.18
CA HIS A 192 -3.71 4.35 -0.65
C HIS A 192 -2.66 5.20 -1.36
N PHE A 193 -1.88 5.93 -0.58
CA PHE A 193 -0.86 6.84 -1.05
C PHE A 193 0.47 6.58 -0.34
N GLN A 194 1.57 6.50 -1.09
CA GLN A 194 2.90 6.52 -0.49
C GLN A 194 3.92 7.24 -1.37
N LEU A 195 4.91 7.84 -0.72
CA LEU A 195 6.11 8.35 -1.35
C LEU A 195 7.25 7.33 -1.16
N GLN A 196 8.05 7.12 -2.20
CA GLN A 196 9.05 6.05 -2.25
C GLN A 196 10.27 6.47 -3.09
N ASP A 197 11.42 5.85 -2.80
CA ASP A 197 12.72 6.19 -3.39
C ASP A 197 12.99 5.61 -4.80
N ARG A 198 12.05 4.82 -5.34
CA ARG A 198 12.16 4.14 -6.65
C ARG A 198 10.79 3.74 -7.18
N PRO A 199 10.62 3.39 -8.47
CA PRO A 199 9.29 3.09 -9.01
C PRO A 199 8.74 1.72 -8.57
N ASN A 200 9.60 0.77 -8.21
CA ASN A 200 9.16 -0.56 -7.81
C ASN A 200 8.61 -0.56 -6.38
N PHE A 201 7.30 -0.76 -6.25
CA PHE A 201 6.57 -0.78 -4.97
C PHE A 201 7.13 -1.78 -3.94
N PHE A 202 7.63 -2.94 -4.36
CA PHE A 202 8.11 -3.99 -3.45
C PHE A 202 9.54 -3.75 -2.96
N LEU A 203 10.40 -3.17 -3.81
CA LEU A 203 11.83 -3.00 -3.55
C LEU A 203 12.18 -1.63 -2.97
N ALA A 204 11.19 -0.75 -2.88
CA ALA A 204 11.34 0.61 -2.43
C ALA A 204 11.61 0.71 -0.93
N VAL A 205 12.24 1.81 -0.53
CA VAL A 205 12.15 2.34 0.82
C VAL A 205 11.13 3.47 0.82
N GLY A 206 10.17 3.41 1.74
CA GLY A 206 9.18 4.46 1.93
C GLY A 206 9.86 5.75 2.41
N VAL A 207 9.42 6.88 1.88
CA VAL A 207 9.92 8.21 2.24
C VAL A 207 8.87 8.95 3.08
N PRO A 208 9.24 9.53 4.24
CA PRO A 208 8.33 10.34 5.03
C PRO A 208 7.80 11.50 4.21
N VAL A 209 6.49 11.66 4.23
CA VAL A 209 5.78 12.72 3.52
C VAL A 209 4.67 13.25 4.41
N VAL A 210 4.41 14.55 4.32
CA VAL A 210 3.26 15.19 4.95
C VAL A 210 2.48 15.96 3.89
N PHE A 211 1.18 16.16 4.14
CA PHE A 211 0.36 16.96 3.23
C PHE A 211 0.39 18.44 3.60
N THR A 212 0.13 19.30 2.62
CA THR A 212 -0.06 20.74 2.85
C THR A 212 -1.03 20.98 4.01
N ALA A 213 -0.69 21.90 4.91
CA ALA A 213 -1.49 22.16 6.11
C ALA A 213 -2.95 22.49 5.78
N GLY A 214 -3.89 21.90 6.53
CA GLY A 214 -5.34 22.10 6.36
C GLY A 214 -5.98 21.38 5.17
N SER A 215 -5.20 20.67 4.34
CA SER A 215 -5.73 19.99 3.14
C SER A 215 -6.45 18.67 3.44
N VAL A 216 -6.06 17.99 4.52
CA VAL A 216 -6.74 16.80 5.05
C VAL A 216 -6.80 16.88 6.57
N SER A 217 -7.82 16.28 7.17
CA SER A 217 -7.95 16.16 8.64
C SER A 217 -7.73 14.72 9.09
N TRP A 218 -7.50 14.53 10.39
CA TRP A 218 -7.23 13.22 10.97
C TRP A 218 -8.49 12.66 11.64
N ARG A 219 -8.64 11.34 11.67
CA ARG A 219 -9.76 10.70 12.39
C ARG A 219 -9.61 10.92 13.90
N GLY A 220 -10.62 11.55 14.52
CA GLY A 220 -10.72 11.66 15.98
C GLY A 220 -9.92 12.80 16.62
N GLU A 221 -9.77 13.93 15.92
CA GLU A 221 -9.21 15.22 16.40
C GLU A 221 -8.23 15.11 17.57
N ARG A 222 -6.96 14.89 17.26
CA ARG A 222 -5.88 15.58 17.97
C ARG A 222 -4.96 16.17 16.91
N GLU A 223 -4.92 17.49 16.83
CA GLU A 223 -4.00 18.24 15.98
C GLU A 223 -2.55 17.79 16.23
N ARG A 224 -1.88 17.33 15.16
CA ARG A 224 -0.43 17.34 14.84
C ARG A 224 -0.14 16.29 13.77
N ALA A 225 0.69 16.47 12.74
CA ALA A 225 1.64 17.52 12.40
C ALA A 225 1.23 18.21 11.08
N THR A 226 1.00 19.52 11.13
CA THR A 226 1.11 20.40 9.97
C THR A 226 2.58 20.82 9.83
N ALA A 227 3.00 21.31 8.66
CA ALA A 227 4.36 21.77 8.36
C ALA A 227 4.97 22.82 9.35
N ALA A 228 4.23 23.24 10.37
CA ALA A 228 4.60 24.21 11.38
C ALA A 228 5.21 23.63 12.68
N ASP A 229 5.30 22.31 12.86
CA ASP A 229 5.95 21.73 14.04
C ASP A 229 6.93 20.60 13.65
N PRO A 230 8.16 20.94 13.24
CA PRO A 230 9.21 19.98 13.00
C PRO A 230 9.96 19.65 14.29
N THR A 231 9.29 19.59 15.46
CA THR A 231 9.97 19.05 16.64
C THR A 231 10.15 17.55 16.43
N PRO A 232 11.40 17.05 16.30
CA PRO A 232 11.63 15.67 16.64
C PRO A 232 11.16 15.52 18.09
N ALA A 233 10.59 14.38 18.46
CA ALA A 233 10.59 14.03 19.86
C ALA A 233 12.06 14.00 20.31
N GLU A 234 12.54 15.11 20.88
CA GLU A 234 13.77 15.18 21.65
C GLU A 234 13.56 14.27 22.87
N SER A 235 13.89 12.99 22.71
CA SER A 235 14.47 12.26 23.80
C SER A 235 15.95 12.65 23.82
N ASP A 236 16.41 13.26 24.91
CA ASP A 236 17.81 13.55 25.26
C ASP A 236 18.65 12.25 25.42
N GLU A 237 18.62 11.37 24.43
CA GLU A 237 19.44 10.17 24.37
C GLU A 237 20.65 10.46 23.47
N PRO A 238 21.89 10.28 23.96
CA PRO A 238 23.09 10.59 23.19
C PRO A 238 23.09 9.85 21.84
N ALA A 239 23.57 10.51 20.78
CA ALA A 239 23.54 10.02 19.40
C ALA A 239 24.05 8.57 19.20
N GLU A 240 24.94 8.10 20.07
CA GLU A 240 25.41 6.71 20.11
C GLU A 240 24.30 5.71 20.50
N ARG A 241 23.41 6.07 21.44
CA ARG A 241 22.23 5.26 21.81
C ARG A 241 21.18 5.25 20.70
N MET A 242 20.97 6.35 19.99
CA MET A 242 20.09 6.39 18.81
C MET A 242 20.65 5.54 17.65
N ALA A 243 21.97 5.56 17.44
CA ALA A 243 22.62 4.69 16.47
C ALA A 243 22.50 3.22 16.85
N HIS A 244 22.73 2.87 18.13
CA HIS A 244 22.53 1.52 18.64
C HIS A 244 21.06 1.07 18.59
N ALA A 245 20.12 1.91 18.99
CA ALA A 245 18.69 1.62 18.90
C ALA A 245 18.24 1.43 17.45
N GLY A 246 18.75 2.26 16.53
CA GLY A 246 18.51 2.11 15.09
C GLY A 246 19.07 0.82 14.50
N VAL A 247 20.27 0.39 14.94
CA VAL A 247 20.87 -0.89 14.55
C VAL A 247 20.10 -2.08 15.14
N VAL A 248 19.67 -2.01 16.41
CA VAL A 248 18.90 -3.07 17.07
C VAL A 248 17.50 -3.21 16.46
N LEU A 249 16.81 -2.09 16.20
CA LEU A 249 15.54 -2.07 15.46
C LEU A 249 15.73 -2.65 14.05
N GLY A 250 16.81 -2.27 13.37
CA GLY A 250 17.12 -2.79 12.05
C GLY A 250 17.44 -4.29 12.00
N LEU A 251 18.16 -4.81 13.00
CA LEU A 251 18.43 -6.25 13.12
C LEU A 251 17.17 -7.05 13.45
N ARG A 252 16.28 -6.50 14.29
CA ARG A 252 14.96 -7.09 14.56
C ARG A 252 14.10 -7.13 13.31
N ASP A 253 14.04 -6.03 12.56
CA ASP A 253 13.30 -5.94 11.30
C ASP A 253 13.89 -6.91 10.25
N LEU A 254 15.22 -7.07 10.22
CA LEU A 254 15.90 -8.02 9.33
C LEU A 254 15.57 -9.48 9.67
N LEU A 255 15.69 -9.87 10.94
CA LEU A 255 15.35 -11.22 11.40
C LEU A 255 13.87 -11.52 11.18
N GLY A 256 12.98 -10.57 11.51
CA GLY A 256 11.54 -10.70 11.26
C GLY A 256 11.24 -10.85 9.77
N SER A 257 11.89 -10.07 8.91
CA SER A 257 11.71 -10.15 7.46
C SER A 257 12.25 -11.46 6.87
N LEU A 258 13.37 -11.97 7.40
CA LEU A 258 13.92 -13.26 7.01
C LEU A 258 12.99 -14.42 7.39
N VAL A 259 12.48 -14.43 8.63
CA VAL A 259 11.51 -15.43 9.10
C VAL A 259 10.25 -15.41 8.25
N MET A 260 9.71 -14.21 7.99
CA MET A 260 8.53 -14.05 7.12
C MET A 260 8.80 -14.54 5.70
N PHE A 261 9.95 -14.22 5.11
CA PHE A 261 10.32 -14.67 3.78
C PHE A 261 10.44 -16.20 3.71
N VAL A 262 11.13 -16.82 4.66
CA VAL A 262 11.26 -18.28 4.73
C VAL A 262 9.88 -18.93 4.92
N ALA A 263 9.04 -18.41 5.81
CA ALA A 263 7.70 -18.95 6.04
C ALA A 263 6.81 -18.86 4.79
N VAL A 264 6.79 -17.71 4.10
CA VAL A 264 5.98 -17.52 2.88
C VAL A 264 6.48 -18.40 1.73
N THR A 265 7.80 -18.50 1.54
CA THR A 265 8.39 -19.32 0.47
C THR A 265 8.22 -20.82 0.72
N ALA A 266 8.46 -21.29 1.94
CA ALA A 266 8.24 -22.69 2.33
C ALA A 266 6.76 -23.07 2.21
N GLY A 267 5.85 -22.21 2.68
CA GLY A 267 4.41 -22.42 2.54
C GLY A 267 3.96 -22.49 1.08
N THR A 268 4.51 -21.64 0.22
CA THR A 268 4.25 -21.66 -1.23
C THR A 268 4.75 -22.96 -1.86
N LEU A 269 5.97 -23.38 -1.54
CA LEU A 269 6.55 -24.62 -2.06
C LEU A 269 5.75 -25.86 -1.64
N ALA A 270 5.33 -25.92 -0.37
CA ALA A 270 4.54 -27.03 0.15
C ALA A 270 3.21 -27.21 -0.61
N VAL A 271 2.56 -26.11 -0.98
CA VAL A 271 1.30 -26.15 -1.74
C VAL A 271 1.55 -26.60 -3.18
N VAL A 272 2.60 -26.10 -3.83
CA VAL A 272 2.98 -26.55 -5.18
C VAL A 272 3.27 -28.05 -5.21
N VAL A 273 3.99 -28.57 -4.22
CA VAL A 273 4.26 -30.02 -4.09
C VAL A 273 2.96 -30.80 -3.91
N LEU A 274 2.03 -30.32 -3.08
CA LEU A 274 0.72 -30.96 -2.89
C LEU A 274 -0.12 -30.96 -4.18
N GLU A 275 -0.12 -29.87 -4.95
CA GLU A 275 -0.82 -29.81 -6.24
C GLU A 275 -0.23 -30.79 -7.26
N ILE A 276 1.10 -30.89 -7.34
CA ILE A 276 1.77 -31.85 -8.23
C ILE A 276 1.39 -33.28 -7.82
N ALA A 277 1.42 -33.60 -6.53
CA ALA A 277 1.03 -34.92 -6.03
C ALA A 277 -0.42 -35.27 -6.42
N LEU A 278 -1.37 -34.35 -6.18
CA LEU A 278 -2.78 -34.54 -6.56
C LEU A 278 -2.98 -34.68 -8.08
N ALA A 279 -2.24 -33.91 -8.88
CA ALA A 279 -2.30 -34.01 -10.34
C ALA A 279 -1.76 -35.35 -10.85
N LEU A 280 -0.69 -35.87 -10.24
CA LEU A 280 -0.13 -37.18 -10.56
C LEU A 280 -1.10 -38.32 -10.17
N GLU A 281 -1.75 -38.23 -9.00
CA GLU A 281 -2.79 -39.18 -8.59
C GLU A 281 -3.97 -39.19 -9.56
N LEU A 282 -4.48 -38.01 -9.93
CA LEU A 282 -5.58 -37.88 -10.90
C LEU A 282 -5.17 -38.42 -12.28
N ALA A 283 -3.96 -38.13 -12.75
CA ALA A 283 -3.45 -38.64 -14.02
C ALA A 283 -3.30 -40.18 -14.00
N SER A 284 -2.93 -40.75 -12.86
CA SER A 284 -2.92 -42.21 -12.67
C SER A 284 -4.34 -42.79 -12.74
N ALA A 285 -5.28 -42.22 -11.98
CA ALA A 285 -6.67 -42.67 -11.96
C ALA A 285 -7.34 -42.59 -13.34
N LEU A 286 -7.11 -41.52 -14.10
CA LEU A 286 -7.62 -41.37 -15.47
C LEU A 286 -6.99 -42.39 -16.42
N ARG A 287 -5.69 -42.69 -16.28
CA ARG A 287 -5.01 -43.70 -17.09
C ARG A 287 -5.60 -45.09 -16.84
N ASP A 288 -5.90 -45.41 -15.59
CA ASP A 288 -6.51 -46.69 -15.22
C ASP A 288 -7.95 -46.79 -15.73
N ALA A 289 -8.72 -45.70 -15.68
CA ALA A 289 -10.08 -45.64 -16.23
C ALA A 289 -10.12 -45.82 -17.76
N VAL A 290 -9.16 -45.27 -18.52
CA VAL A 290 -9.08 -45.44 -19.98
C VAL A 290 -8.66 -46.86 -20.39
N ARG A 291 -8.04 -47.63 -19.49
CA ARG A 291 -7.64 -49.02 -19.75
C ARG A 291 -8.75 -50.04 -19.51
N GLN A 292 -9.86 -49.65 -18.88
CA GLN A 292 -11.04 -50.48 -18.61
C GLN A 292 -12.08 -50.29 -19.71
#